data_AF-A0AAV4GXF1-F1
#
_entry.id   AF-A0AAV4GXF1-F1
#
_cell.length_a   1.000
_cell.length_b   1.000
_cell.length_c   1.000
_cell.angle_alpha   90.00
_cell.angle_beta   90.00
_cell.angle_gamma   90.00
#
_symmetry.space_group_name_H-M   'P 1'
#
loop_
_entity.id
_entity.type
_entity.pdbx_description
1 polymer ?
#
loop_
_entity_poly.entity_id
_entity_poly.type
_entity_poly.pdbx_seq_one_letter_code
_entity_poly.pdbx_strand_id
1 'polypeptide(L)'
;MDIFTSDIDTSLTQIECMTYVALKDSIKDILDKHAAEREITVKPRKPAPWITPAVKAAKQKQRQAERQWRKLGTQVHRDIYIHHRKNTKSIVVAEKRQYLNEKVLSSGSSKELFSLTNHLLGKEKKATLPDSVPCDKLCENLMSFLSIRLIPLYQTCA
;
A
#
# COMPACT_ATOMS: atom_id res chain seq x y z
N MET A 1 -34.29 -10.11 -10.49
CA MET A 1 -33.92 -8.82 -11.13
C MET A 1 -32.82 -8.21 -10.28
N ASP A 2 -31.80 -7.61 -10.90
CA ASP A 2 -30.75 -6.89 -10.18
C ASP A 2 -31.32 -5.54 -9.69
N ILE A 3 -30.83 -5.02 -8.56
CA ILE A 3 -31.43 -3.85 -7.88
C ILE A 3 -31.39 -2.61 -8.79
N PHE A 4 -30.33 -2.50 -9.60
CA PHE A 4 -30.17 -1.45 -10.60
C PHE A 4 -31.25 -1.53 -11.69
N THR A 5 -31.54 -2.73 -12.20
CA THR A 5 -32.57 -2.93 -13.24
C THR A 5 -33.98 -2.62 -12.73
N SER A 6 -34.29 -2.97 -11.48
CA SER A 6 -35.60 -2.63 -10.90
C SER A 6 -35.79 -1.13 -10.67
N ASP A 7 -34.73 -0.42 -10.27
CA ASP A 7 -34.79 1.03 -10.08
C ASP A 7 -34.98 1.78 -11.41
N ILE A 8 -34.39 1.28 -12.50
CA ILE A 8 -34.61 1.80 -13.86
C ILE A 8 -36.05 1.57 -14.31
N ASP A 9 -36.58 0.36 -14.13
CA ASP A 9 -37.95 0.04 -14.56
C ASP A 9 -39.00 0.86 -13.77
N THR A 10 -38.75 1.10 -12.48
CA THR A 10 -39.64 1.90 -11.62
C THR A 10 -39.63 3.38 -12.00
N SER A 11 -38.48 3.93 -12.37
CA SER A 11 -38.36 5.33 -12.78
C SER A 11 -38.88 5.58 -14.20
N LEU A 12 -38.71 4.62 -15.11
CA LEU A 12 -39.28 4.69 -16.48
C LEU A 12 -40.81 4.62 -16.50
N THR A 13 -41.43 3.93 -15.53
CA THR A 13 -42.89 3.83 -15.42
C THR A 13 -43.55 5.08 -14.83
N GLN A 14 -42.78 5.97 -14.19
CA GLN A 14 -43.26 7.23 -13.60
C GLN A 14 -43.14 8.45 -14.53
N ILE A 15 -42.50 8.31 -15.69
CA ILE A 15 -42.35 9.41 -16.65
C ILE A 15 -43.63 9.50 -17.52
N GLU A 16 -44.53 10.43 -17.16
CA GLU A 16 -45.78 10.69 -17.91
C GLU A 16 -45.57 11.33 -19.29
N CYS A 17 -44.39 11.93 -19.55
CA CYS A 17 -44.03 12.49 -20.85
C CYS A 17 -42.53 12.37 -21.10
N MET A 18 -42.16 11.66 -22.17
CA MET A 18 -40.79 11.37 -22.60
C MET A 18 -40.04 12.60 -23.13
N THR A 19 -39.90 13.64 -22.32
CA THR A 19 -38.98 14.73 -22.62
C THR A 19 -37.54 14.30 -22.31
N TYR A 20 -36.60 14.69 -23.16
CA TYR A 20 -35.17 14.39 -22.99
C TYR A 20 -34.63 14.85 -21.62
N VAL A 21 -35.17 15.94 -21.09
CA VAL A 21 -34.75 16.53 -19.81
C VAL A 21 -35.13 15.63 -18.63
N ALA A 22 -36.39 15.18 -18.55
CA ALA A 22 -36.86 14.33 -17.45
C ALA A 22 -36.14 12.97 -17.41
N LEU A 23 -35.86 12.38 -18.58
CA LEU A 23 -35.07 11.14 -18.67
C LEU A 23 -33.64 11.36 -18.20
N LYS A 24 -33.01 12.47 -18.59
CA LYS A 24 -31.62 12.78 -18.21
C LYS A 24 -31.47 12.92 -16.70
N ASP A 25 -32.40 13.59 -16.03
CA ASP A 25 -32.30 13.82 -14.60
C ASP A 25 -32.64 12.54 -13.80
N SER A 26 -33.62 11.75 -14.25
CA SER A 26 -33.92 10.44 -13.65
C SER A 26 -32.73 9.48 -13.71
N ILE A 27 -32.00 9.45 -14.84
CA ILE A 27 -30.81 8.62 -14.99
C ILE A 27 -29.69 9.10 -14.07
N LYS A 28 -29.52 10.41 -13.89
CA LYS A 28 -28.52 10.94 -12.95
C LYS A 28 -28.84 10.54 -11.52
N ASP A 29 -30.09 10.64 -11.07
CA ASP A 29 -30.48 10.27 -9.70
C ASP A 29 -30.20 8.79 -9.42
N ILE A 30 -30.47 7.91 -10.39
CA ILE A 30 -30.15 6.48 -10.29
C ILE A 30 -28.63 6.28 -10.27
N LEU A 31 -27.89 7.02 -11.10
CA LEU A 31 -26.44 6.95 -11.14
C LEU A 31 -25.82 7.42 -9.83
N ASP A 32 -26.32 8.49 -9.22
CA ASP A 32 -25.85 9.00 -7.93
C ASP A 32 -26.22 8.03 -6.79
N LYS A 33 -27.38 7.37 -6.86
CA LYS A 33 -27.80 6.35 -5.89
C LYS A 33 -26.90 5.10 -5.91
N HIS A 34 -26.56 4.60 -7.10
CA HIS A 34 -25.83 3.33 -7.26
C HIS A 34 -24.32 3.51 -7.45
N ALA A 35 -23.89 4.65 -7.96
CA ALA A 35 -22.53 4.95 -8.37
C ALA A 35 -22.16 6.41 -8.07
N ALA A 36 -22.48 6.88 -6.86
CA ALA A 36 -22.10 8.19 -6.36
C ALA A 36 -20.65 8.53 -6.69
N GLU A 37 -20.42 9.74 -7.16
CA GLU A 37 -19.08 10.24 -7.39
C GLU A 37 -18.29 10.23 -6.09
N ARG A 38 -17.08 9.65 -6.14
CA ARG A 38 -16.18 9.55 -4.99
C ARG A 38 -14.83 10.11 -5.38
N GLU A 39 -14.44 11.19 -4.74
CA GLU A 39 -13.08 11.69 -4.82
C GLU A 39 -12.16 10.80 -3.98
N ILE A 40 -11.27 10.07 -4.65
CA ILE A 40 -10.27 9.23 -3.99
C ILE A 40 -8.91 9.90 -4.15
N THR A 41 -8.37 10.42 -3.05
CA THR A 41 -6.99 10.94 -3.04
C THR A 41 -5.99 9.78 -3.06
N VAL A 42 -5.41 9.51 -4.22
CA VAL A 42 -4.36 8.49 -4.37
C VAL A 42 -3.01 9.08 -3.99
N LYS A 43 -2.43 8.59 -2.87
CA LYS A 43 -1.08 8.99 -2.47
C LYS A 43 -0.05 8.43 -3.46
N PRO A 44 0.86 9.24 -4.03
CA PRO A 44 1.88 8.74 -4.94
C PRO A 44 2.84 7.81 -4.18
N ARG A 45 2.87 6.54 -4.58
CA ARG A 45 3.84 5.56 -4.07
C ARG A 45 5.12 5.67 -4.89
N LYS A 46 6.25 5.95 -4.23
CA LYS A 46 7.57 5.90 -4.88
C LYS A 46 7.77 4.51 -5.50
N PRO A 47 8.19 4.42 -6.77
CA PRO A 47 8.41 3.13 -7.41
C PRO A 47 9.51 2.37 -6.66
N ALA A 48 9.30 1.07 -6.47
CA ALA A 48 10.31 0.22 -5.85
C ALA A 48 11.57 0.17 -6.76
N PRO A 49 12.76 0.49 -6.25
CA PRO A 49 13.97 0.62 -7.06
C PRO A 49 14.35 -0.64 -7.85
N TRP A 50 14.05 -1.83 -7.30
CA TRP A 50 14.33 -3.12 -7.93
C TRP A 50 13.28 -3.55 -8.97
N ILE A 51 12.35 -2.68 -9.36
CA ILE A 51 11.40 -2.94 -10.46
C ILE A 51 12.01 -2.43 -11.77
N THR A 52 13.03 -3.13 -12.22
CA THR A 52 13.76 -2.85 -13.46
C THR A 52 12.93 -3.25 -14.69
N PRO A 53 13.31 -2.80 -15.91
CA PRO A 53 12.65 -3.21 -17.15
C PRO A 53 12.58 -4.73 -17.32
N ALA A 54 13.60 -5.46 -16.85
CA ALA A 54 13.62 -6.93 -16.85
C ALA A 54 12.49 -7.54 -16.01
N VAL A 55 12.26 -7.01 -14.80
CA VAL A 55 11.13 -7.41 -13.94
C VAL A 55 9.79 -7.10 -14.61
N LYS A 56 9.66 -5.93 -15.25
CA LYS A 56 8.43 -5.55 -15.95
C LYS A 56 8.13 -6.50 -17.12
N ALA A 57 9.14 -6.82 -17.93
CA ALA A 57 9.01 -7.76 -19.04
C ALA A 57 8.64 -9.18 -18.55
N ALA A 58 9.24 -9.65 -17.46
CA ALA A 58 8.91 -10.94 -16.85
C ALA A 58 7.45 -10.99 -16.36
N LYS A 59 7.01 -9.95 -15.64
CA LYS A 59 5.62 -9.81 -15.20
C LYS A 59 4.63 -9.74 -16.36
N GLN A 60 4.99 -9.08 -17.46
CA GLN A 60 4.17 -9.02 -18.66
C GLN A 60 3.98 -10.41 -19.27
N LYS A 61 5.06 -11.19 -19.43
CA LYS A 61 5.00 -12.58 -19.91
C LYS A 61 4.17 -13.47 -18.97
N GLN A 62 4.35 -13.33 -17.66
CA GLN A 62 3.52 -14.04 -16.67
C GLN A 62 2.03 -13.71 -16.86
N ARG A 63 1.69 -12.43 -17.05
CA ARG A 63 0.30 -12.01 -17.23
C ARG A 63 -0.29 -12.49 -18.56
N GLN A 64 0.50 -12.53 -19.63
CA GLN A 64 0.09 -13.11 -20.91
C GLN A 64 -0.25 -14.61 -20.77
N ALA A 65 0.66 -15.38 -20.15
CA ALA A 65 0.44 -16.80 -19.90
C ALA A 65 -0.78 -17.04 -18.98
N GLU A 66 -0.96 -16.21 -17.94
CA GLU A 66 -2.12 -16.29 -17.06
C GLU A 66 -3.44 -16.05 -17.81
N ARG A 67 -3.49 -15.03 -18.67
CA ARG A 67 -4.68 -14.74 -19.49
C ARG A 67 -5.00 -15.89 -20.44
N GLN A 68 -3.98 -16.47 -21.08
CA GLN A 68 -4.15 -17.64 -21.95
C GLN A 68 -4.70 -18.84 -21.17
N TRP A 69 -4.14 -19.12 -19.99
CA TRP A 69 -4.63 -20.19 -19.13
C TRP A 69 -6.07 -19.96 -18.67
N ARG A 70 -6.45 -18.75 -18.26
CA ARG A 70 -7.85 -18.44 -17.89
C ARG A 70 -8.82 -18.54 -19.05
N LYS A 71 -8.38 -18.28 -20.28
CA LYS A 71 -9.20 -18.39 -21.48
C LYS A 71 -9.43 -19.84 -21.89
N LEU A 72 -8.38 -20.65 -21.89
CA LEU A 72 -8.39 -22.00 -22.47
C LEU A 72 -8.60 -23.10 -21.42
N GLY A 73 -8.23 -22.87 -20.17
CA GLY A 73 -8.43 -23.81 -19.06
C GLY A 73 -7.58 -25.09 -19.11
N THR A 74 -6.68 -25.25 -20.08
CA THR A 74 -5.92 -26.50 -20.25
C THR A 74 -4.69 -26.61 -19.33
N GLN A 75 -4.29 -27.86 -19.04
CA GLN A 75 -3.13 -28.16 -18.20
C GLN A 75 -1.82 -27.62 -18.78
N VAL A 76 -1.63 -27.70 -20.10
CA VAL A 76 -0.42 -27.18 -20.77
C VAL A 76 -0.24 -25.68 -20.50
N HIS A 77 -1.31 -24.88 -20.63
CA HIS A 77 -1.24 -23.45 -20.33
C HIS A 77 -1.03 -23.16 -18.84
N ARG A 78 -1.54 -24.03 -17.96
CA ARG A 78 -1.27 -23.96 -16.52
C ARG A 78 0.21 -24.14 -16.24
N ASP A 79 0.86 -25.12 -16.87
CA ASP A 79 2.28 -25.39 -16.67
C ASP A 79 3.16 -24.26 -17.22
N ILE A 80 2.80 -23.70 -18.38
CA ILE A 80 3.45 -22.49 -18.94
C ILE A 80 3.33 -21.30 -17.98
N TYR A 81 2.13 -21.07 -17.42
CA TYR A 81 1.92 -20.02 -16.42
C TYR A 81 2.79 -20.25 -15.16
N ILE A 82 2.84 -21.48 -14.64
CA ILE A 82 3.66 -21.82 -13.48
C ILE A 82 5.14 -21.58 -13.76
N HIS A 83 5.62 -21.93 -14.96
CA HIS A 83 6.98 -21.65 -15.39
C HIS A 83 7.28 -20.15 -15.36
N HIS A 84 6.45 -19.31 -16.01
CA HIS A 84 6.65 -17.86 -16.00
C HIS A 84 6.51 -17.23 -14.62
N ARG A 85 5.64 -17.76 -13.75
CA ARG A 85 5.50 -17.35 -12.36
C ARG A 85 6.78 -17.62 -11.56
N LYS A 86 7.36 -18.82 -11.71
CA LYS A 86 8.64 -19.18 -11.07
C LYS A 86 9.79 -18.29 -11.59
N ASN A 87 9.86 -18.09 -12.90
CA ASN A 87 10.87 -17.23 -13.51
C ASN A 87 10.76 -15.78 -13.01
N THR A 88 9.56 -15.21 -12.99
CA THR A 88 9.33 -13.84 -12.49
C THR A 88 9.74 -13.70 -11.03
N LYS A 89 9.43 -14.70 -10.18
CA LYS A 89 9.89 -14.71 -8.79
C LYS A 89 11.42 -14.70 -8.71
N SER A 90 12.09 -15.52 -9.51
CA SER A 90 13.57 -15.58 -9.56
C SER A 90 14.17 -14.22 -9.93
N ILE A 91 13.69 -13.61 -11.02
CA ILE A 91 14.17 -12.31 -11.50
C ILE A 91 13.96 -11.22 -10.45
N VAL A 92 12.76 -11.13 -9.85
CA VAL A 92 12.48 -10.14 -8.80
C VAL A 92 13.42 -10.29 -7.60
N VAL A 93 13.70 -11.53 -7.19
CA VAL A 93 14.62 -11.80 -6.08
C VAL A 93 16.06 -11.42 -6.44
N ALA A 94 16.52 -11.77 -7.65
CA ALA A 94 17.85 -11.44 -8.13
C ALA A 94 18.07 -9.92 -8.18
N GLU A 95 17.15 -9.18 -8.78
CA GLU A 95 17.21 -7.72 -8.92
C GLU A 95 17.13 -7.02 -7.55
N LYS A 96 16.26 -7.51 -6.65
CA LYS A 96 16.18 -6.99 -5.29
C LYS A 96 17.48 -7.24 -4.52
N ARG A 97 18.07 -8.44 -4.66
CA ARG A 97 19.35 -8.78 -4.03
C ARG A 97 20.48 -7.91 -4.56
N GLN A 98 20.55 -7.74 -5.88
CA GLN A 98 21.55 -6.90 -6.53
C GLN A 98 21.46 -5.45 -6.02
N TYR A 99 20.27 -4.85 -6.05
CA TYR A 99 20.05 -3.50 -5.55
C TYR A 99 20.48 -3.32 -4.09
N LEU A 100 20.12 -4.26 -3.22
CA LEU A 100 20.48 -4.20 -1.80
C LEU A 100 21.99 -4.39 -1.59
N ASN A 101 22.61 -5.30 -2.34
CA ASN A 101 24.06 -5.51 -2.28
C ASN A 101 24.82 -4.26 -2.74
N GLU A 102 24.43 -3.67 -3.87
CA GLU A 102 24.99 -2.40 -4.35
C GLU A 102 24.81 -1.31 -3.31
N LYS A 103 23.63 -1.23 -2.67
CA LYS A 103 23.38 -0.24 -1.61
C LYS A 103 24.29 -0.43 -0.40
N VAL A 104 24.52 -1.66 0.02
CA VAL A 104 25.46 -2.00 1.12
C VAL A 104 26.90 -1.65 0.72
N LEU A 105 27.34 -2.02 -0.48
CA LEU A 105 28.70 -1.72 -0.96
C LEU A 105 28.94 -0.22 -1.15
N SER A 106 27.92 0.52 -1.56
CA SER A 106 27.98 1.98 -1.72
C SER A 106 27.96 2.77 -0.42
N SER A 107 27.71 2.11 0.73
CA SER A 107 27.69 2.81 2.02
C SER A 107 29.12 3.19 2.45
N GLY A 108 29.38 4.50 2.52
CA GLY A 108 30.71 5.03 2.85
C GLY A 108 30.97 5.11 4.36
N SER A 109 29.90 5.01 5.17
CA SER A 109 30.00 5.13 6.62
C SER A 109 29.25 4.02 7.36
N SER A 110 29.78 3.66 8.52
CA SER A 110 29.16 2.70 9.45
C SER A 110 27.73 3.14 9.85
N LYS A 111 27.48 4.45 9.99
CA LYS A 111 26.14 5.00 10.29
C LYS A 111 25.12 4.71 9.19
N GLU A 112 25.49 4.89 7.92
CA GLU A 112 24.61 4.60 6.79
C GLU A 112 24.28 3.11 6.70
N LEU A 113 25.28 2.24 6.91
CA LEU A 113 25.09 0.80 6.95
C LEU A 113 24.15 0.38 8.09
N PHE A 114 24.34 0.91 9.30
CA PHE A 114 23.45 0.64 10.43
C PHE A 114 22.03 1.20 10.22
N SER A 115 21.90 2.35 9.58
CA SER A 115 20.59 2.89 9.19
C SER A 115 19.88 1.97 8.18
N LEU A 116 20.60 1.52 7.15
CA LEU A 116 20.07 0.60 6.13
C LEU A 116 19.67 -0.76 6.75
N THR A 117 20.49 -1.32 7.63
CA THR A 117 20.17 -2.59 8.31
C THR A 117 18.97 -2.43 9.24
N ASN A 118 18.85 -1.32 9.96
CA ASN A 118 17.66 -1.03 10.77
C ASN A 118 16.40 -0.90 9.88
N HIS A 119 16.49 -0.23 8.72
CA HIS A 119 15.42 -0.15 7.74
C HIS A 119 15.00 -1.55 7.23
N LEU A 120 15.96 -2.40 6.86
CA LEU A 120 15.70 -3.76 6.36
C LEU A 120 15.09 -4.69 7.42
N LEU A 121 15.45 -4.50 8.69
CA LEU A 121 14.91 -5.27 9.82
C LEU A 121 13.61 -4.68 10.36
N GLY A 122 13.11 -3.57 9.81
CA GLY A 122 11.93 -2.88 10.33
C GLY A 122 12.12 -2.26 11.72
N LYS A 123 13.38 -2.05 12.14
CA LYS A 123 13.75 -1.41 13.42
C LYS A 123 13.76 0.12 13.34
N GLU A 124 13.08 0.68 12.34
CA GLU A 124 12.94 2.12 12.21
C GLU A 124 12.24 2.67 13.45
N LYS A 125 12.96 3.51 14.19
CA LYS A 125 12.42 4.17 15.37
C LYS A 125 11.39 5.18 14.92
N LYS A 126 10.11 4.79 14.91
CA LYS A 126 9.01 5.75 15.00
C LYS A 126 8.95 6.21 16.46
N ALA A 127 9.86 7.10 16.82
CA ALA A 127 9.79 7.80 18.09
C ALA A 127 8.67 8.84 17.98
N THR A 128 7.42 8.38 18.00
CA THR A 128 6.28 9.24 18.29
C THR A 128 6.16 9.27 19.79
N LEU A 129 6.43 10.44 20.36
CA LEU A 129 5.95 10.75 21.70
C LEU A 129 4.42 10.56 21.71
N PRO A 130 3.82 10.09 22.80
CA PRO A 130 2.38 10.06 22.91
C PRO A 130 1.82 11.47 22.72
N ASP A 131 0.99 11.68 21.69
CA ASP A 131 0.29 12.97 21.48
C ASP A 131 -0.66 13.31 22.64
N SER A 132 -0.93 12.33 23.52
CA SER A 132 -1.83 12.46 24.66
C SER A 132 -1.25 13.27 25.83
N VAL A 133 0.06 13.53 25.86
CA VAL A 133 0.69 14.23 26.98
C VAL A 133 1.34 15.52 26.49
N PRO A 134 0.90 16.71 26.97
CA PRO A 134 1.56 17.96 26.66
C PRO A 134 3.00 17.94 27.16
N CYS A 135 3.92 18.50 26.38
CA CYS A 135 5.37 18.44 26.60
C CYS A 135 5.76 18.87 28.03
N ASP A 136 5.12 19.92 28.55
CA ASP A 136 5.42 20.48 29.87
C ASP A 136 5.18 19.45 30.98
N LYS A 137 4.06 18.72 30.90
CA LYS A 137 3.70 17.70 31.88
C LYS A 137 4.58 16.46 31.78
N LEU A 138 5.08 16.16 30.58
CA LEU A 138 6.09 15.11 30.38
C LEU A 138 7.41 15.51 31.05
N CYS A 139 7.86 16.75 30.88
CA CYS A 139 9.08 17.28 31.50
C CYS A 139 8.99 17.27 33.03
N GLU A 140 7.87 17.69 33.61
CA GLU A 140 7.63 17.62 35.07
C GLU A 140 7.63 16.18 35.60
N ASN A 141 6.98 15.26 34.89
CA ASN A 141 6.96 13.84 35.24
C ASN A 141 8.36 13.21 35.15
N LEU A 142 9.16 13.61 34.16
CA LEU A 142 10.51 13.12 33.99
C LEU A 142 11.45 13.70 35.07
N MET A 143 11.31 14.99 35.39
CA MET A 143 12.05 15.66 36.46
C MET A 143 11.74 15.06 37.83
N SER A 144 10.47 14.79 38.13
CA SER A 144 10.08 14.14 39.39
C SER A 144 10.60 12.69 39.46
N PHE A 145 10.50 11.92 38.37
CA PHE A 145 11.06 10.56 38.31
C PHE A 145 12.57 10.52 38.57
N LEU A 146 13.32 11.41 37.91
CA LEU A 146 14.78 11.51 38.07
C LEU A 146 15.15 11.97 39.49
N SER A 147 14.43 12.95 40.04
CA SER A 147 14.66 13.43 41.41
C SER A 147 14.45 12.31 42.44
N ILE A 148 13.38 11.52 42.28
CA ILE A 148 13.09 10.40 43.20
C ILE A 148 14.15 9.30 43.12
N ARG A 149 14.67 8.99 41.92
CA ARG A 149 15.55 7.82 41.74
C ARG A 149 17.05 8.13 41.78
N LEU A 150 17.49 9.32 41.39
CA LEU A 150 18.91 9.66 41.32
C LEU A 150 19.44 10.35 42.59
N ILE A 151 18.61 11.15 43.27
CA ILE A 151 19.02 11.86 44.50
C ILE A 151 19.42 10.87 45.63
N PRO A 152 18.67 9.78 45.89
CA PRO A 152 19.07 8.83 46.94
C PRO A 152 20.38 8.10 46.62
N LEU A 153 20.62 7.77 45.35
CA LEU A 153 21.83 7.06 44.91
C LEU A 153 23.10 7.92 45.06
N TYR A 154 22.95 9.24 44.96
CA TYR A 154 24.05 10.18 45.19
C TYR A 154 24.35 10.36 46.69
N GLN A 155 23.32 10.34 47.55
CA GLN A 155 23.47 10.52 48.99
C GLN A 155 23.99 9.27 49.73
N THR A 156 23.80 8.07 49.18
CA THR A 156 24.33 6.82 49.76
C THR A 156 25.81 6.55 49.46
N CYS A 157 26.43 7.37 48.61
CA CYS A 157 27.83 7.22 48.20
C CYS A 157 28.78 8.28 48.80
N ALA A 158 28.32 9.07 49.78
CA ALA A 158 29.14 9.97 50.59
C ALA A 158 29.25 9.44 52.02
#